data_AF-A0ABD0NDU4-F1
#
_entry.id   AF-A0ABD0NDU4-F1
#
_cell.length_a   1.000
_cell.length_b   1.000
_cell.length_c   1.000
_cell.angle_alpha   90.00
_cell.angle_beta   90.00
_cell.angle_gamma   90.00
#
_symmetry.space_group_name_H-M   'P 1'
#
loop_
_entity.id
_entity.type
_entity.pdbx_description
1 polymer ?
#
loop_
_entity_poly.entity_id
_entity_poly.type
_entity_poly.pdbx_seq_one_letter_code
_entity_poly.pdbx_strand_id
1 'polypeptide(L)' 'CNNIFDCPEEENYERCTCYRDCGYDGEPVCGSDGQIYQNQCQMEVCACRNGTRIEQMPFSDCPSSATSLD' A
#
# COMPACT_ATOMS: atom_id res chain seq x y z
N CYS A 1 12.02 -5.52 9.25
CA CYS A 1 10.75 -5.50 8.49
C CYS A 1 10.94 -4.83 7.12
N ASN A 2 11.66 -5.47 6.19
CA ASN A 2 11.73 -5.01 4.79
C ASN A 2 10.79 -5.81 3.86
N ASN A 3 10.05 -6.77 4.43
CA ASN A 3 9.03 -7.56 3.74
C ASN A 3 7.84 -7.73 4.68
N ILE A 4 6.65 -7.43 4.18
CA ILE A 4 5.40 -7.43 4.95
C ILE A 4 4.85 -8.85 5.19
N PHE A 5 5.45 -9.87 4.56
CA PHE A 5 4.98 -11.27 4.58
C PHE A 5 5.94 -12.27 5.23
N ASP A 6 7.08 -11.82 5.77
CA ASP A 6 8.06 -12.69 6.43
C ASP A 6 8.51 -12.06 7.76
N CYS A 7 7.68 -12.20 8.79
CA CYS A 7 8.11 -12.01 10.18
C CYS A 7 8.31 -13.44 10.75
N PRO A 8 9.56 -13.97 10.84
CA PRO A 8 9.80 -15.31 11.36
C PRO A 8 9.34 -15.40 12.82
N GLU A 9 8.61 -16.47 13.15
CA GLU A 9 7.85 -16.63 14.39
C GLU A 9 8.67 -16.81 15.68
N GLU A 10 9.98 -16.60 15.67
CA GLU A 10 10.80 -16.85 16.86
C GLU A 10 11.71 -15.65 17.21
N GLU A 11 11.42 -15.12 18.40
CA GLU A 11 12.24 -14.23 19.25
C GLU A 11 12.31 -12.74 18.87
N ASN A 12 11.38 -11.99 19.48
CA ASN A 12 11.56 -10.61 19.95
C ASN A 12 12.03 -9.57 18.91
N TYR A 13 11.36 -9.53 17.76
CA TYR A 13 11.32 -8.32 16.94
C TYR A 13 10.19 -7.42 17.43
N GLU A 14 10.52 -6.16 17.73
CA GLU A 14 9.57 -5.08 17.98
C GLU A 14 8.41 -5.21 16.98
N ARG A 15 7.25 -5.64 17.49
CA ARG A 15 5.94 -5.79 16.82
C ARG A 15 6.00 -5.25 15.41
N CYS A 16 6.00 -6.10 14.37
CA CYS A 16 5.94 -5.67 12.96
C CYS A 16 4.84 -4.60 12.84
N THR A 17 5.21 -3.32 12.92
CA THR A 17 4.25 -2.24 12.99
C THR A 17 4.02 -1.81 11.56
N CYS A 18 2.76 -1.69 11.18
CA CYS A 18 2.37 -1.10 9.90
C CYS A 18 2.55 0.43 9.93
N TYR A 19 3.64 0.88 10.53
CA TYR A 19 4.05 2.26 10.66
C TYR A 19 5.35 2.45 9.90
N ARG A 20 5.26 3.21 8.82
CA ARG A 20 6.39 3.72 8.05
C ARG A 20 6.09 5.18 7.78
N ASP A 21 7.08 6.05 7.97
CA ASP A 21 6.97 7.45 7.59
C ASP A 21 7.08 7.53 6.06
N CYS A 22 5.92 7.48 5.42
CA CYS A 22 5.80 7.68 3.99
C CYS A 22 5.63 9.17 3.76
N GLY A 23 6.71 9.84 3.37
CA GLY A 23 6.63 11.20 2.87
C GLY A 23 5.64 11.34 1.70
N TYR A 24 5.54 12.54 1.17
CA TYR A 24 4.62 12.87 0.09
C TYR A 24 5.26 12.74 -1.31
N ASP A 25 6.54 12.40 -1.36
CA ASP A 25 7.29 12.19 -2.59
C ASP A 25 6.90 10.87 -3.27
N GLY A 26 6.93 10.85 -4.59
CA GLY A 26 6.63 9.68 -5.42
C GLY A 26 5.47 9.90 -6.39
N GLU A 27 5.28 8.92 -7.26
CA GLU A 27 4.16 8.90 -8.20
C GLU A 27 2.97 8.16 -7.57
N PRO A 28 1.73 8.61 -7.85
CA PRO A 28 0.55 7.88 -7.41
C PRO A 28 0.55 6.46 -7.98
N VAL A 29 -0.16 5.54 -7.32
CA VAL A 29 -0.27 4.14 -7.75
C VAL A 29 -1.72 3.68 -7.59
N CYS A 30 -2.20 2.86 -8.53
CA CYS A 30 -3.48 2.16 -8.39
C CYS A 30 -3.24 0.82 -7.68
N GLY A 31 -4.00 0.53 -6.63
CA GLY A 31 -3.96 -0.73 -5.90
C GLY A 31 -5.00 -1.73 -6.41
N SER A 32 -4.76 -3.02 -6.16
CA SER A 32 -5.65 -4.13 -6.51
C SER A 32 -6.99 -4.13 -5.77
N ASP A 33 -7.14 -3.25 -4.79
CA ASP A 33 -8.38 -2.95 -4.08
C ASP A 33 -9.19 -1.83 -4.74
N GLY A 34 -8.72 -1.32 -5.88
CA GLY A 34 -9.36 -0.25 -6.65
C GLY A 34 -9.14 1.14 -6.06
N GLN A 35 -8.18 1.33 -5.15
CA GLN A 35 -7.85 2.63 -4.58
C GLN A 35 -6.59 3.22 -5.21
N ILE A 36 -6.56 4.55 -5.36
CA ILE A 36 -5.34 5.26 -5.74
C ILE A 36 -4.64 5.73 -4.46
N TYR A 37 -3.38 5.34 -4.32
CA TYR A 37 -2.49 5.76 -3.25
C TYR A 37 -1.53 6.83 -3.76
N GLN A 38 -1.17 7.77 -2.90
CA GLN A 38 -0.29 8.88 -3.28
C GLN A 38 1.11 8.42 -3.69
N ASN A 39 1.59 7.33 -3.11
CA ASN A 39 2.79 6.62 -3.53
C ASN A 39 2.74 5.16 -3.07
N GLN A 40 3.70 4.38 -3.57
CA GLN A 40 3.83 2.96 -3.24
C GLN A 40 4.00 2.70 -1.73
N CYS A 41 4.71 3.57 -1.01
CA CYS A 41 4.90 3.41 0.45
C CYS A 41 3.55 3.45 1.19
N GLN A 42 2.69 4.40 0.83
CA GLN A 42 1.35 4.50 1.44
C GLN A 42 0.46 3.30 1.10
N MET A 43 0.57 2.75 -0.12
CA MET A 43 -0.11 1.51 -0.52
C MET A 43 0.31 0.33 0.38
N GLU A 44 1.62 0.14 0.56
CA GLU A 44 2.18 -0.93 1.40
C GLU A 44 1.78 -0.80 2.88
N VAL A 45 1.78 0.44 3.40
CA VAL A 45 1.33 0.72 4.77
C VAL A 45 -0.15 0.41 4.93
N CYS A 46 -0.98 0.77 3.96
CA CYS A 46 -2.41 0.46 3.98
C CYS A 46 -2.65 -1.06 3.95
N ALA A 47 -1.97 -1.77 3.04
CA ALA A 47 -2.02 -3.22 2.93
C ALA A 47 -1.69 -3.89 4.27
N CYS A 48 -0.59 -3.46 4.90
CA CYS A 48 -0.18 -3.94 6.23
C CYS A 48 -1.25 -3.66 7.29
N ARG A 49 -1.71 -2.41 7.43
CA ARG A 49 -2.67 -2.00 8.47
C ARG A 49 -3.98 -2.78 8.39
N ASN A 50 -4.39 -3.12 7.17
CA ASN A 50 -5.61 -3.85 6.90
C ASN A 50 -5.40 -5.38 6.96
N GLY A 51 -4.16 -5.87 7.07
CA GLY A 51 -3.86 -7.31 6.98
C GLY A 51 -4.24 -7.89 5.61
N THR A 52 -4.11 -7.09 4.55
CA THR A 52 -4.49 -7.44 3.18
C THR A 52 -3.28 -7.39 2.25
N ARG A 53 -3.39 -8.05 1.11
CA ARG A 53 -2.41 -7.93 0.03
C ARG A 53 -2.96 -6.97 -1.02
N ILE A 54 -2.25 -5.87 -1.26
CA ILE A 54 -2.57 -4.90 -2.30
C ILE A 54 -1.41 -4.90 -3.28
N GLU A 55 -1.71 -5.26 -4.52
CA GLU A 55 -0.73 -5.23 -5.63
C GLU A 55 -0.96 -3.99 -6.46
N GLN A 56 0.12 -3.43 -7.01
CA GLN A 56 -0.03 -2.31 -7.95
C GLN A 56 -0.67 -2.81 -9.24
N MET A 57 -1.71 -2.12 -9.70
CA MET A 57 -2.43 -2.39 -10.94
C MET A 57 -2.31 -1.22 -11.93
N PRO A 58 -2.63 -1.43 -13.21
CA PRO A 58 -2.81 -0.35 -14.16
C PRO A 58 -3.79 0.71 -13.66
N PHE A 59 -3.48 1.98 -13.88
CA PHE A 59 -4.36 3.09 -13.49
C PHE A 59 -5.75 3.03 -14.13
N SER A 60 -5.88 2.39 -15.30
CA SER A 60 -7.18 2.15 -15.96
C SER A 60 -8.18 1.39 -15.09
N ASP A 61 -7.69 0.64 -14.11
CA ASP A 61 -8.49 -0.26 -13.28
C ASP A 61 -8.99 0.44 -12.00
N CYS A 62 -8.53 1.66 -11.72
CA CYS A 62 -9.00 2.47 -10.60
C CYS A 62 -10.05 3.52 -11.03
N PRO A 63 -11.16 3.67 -10.30
CA PRO A 63 -12.25 4.59 -10.65
C PRO A 63 -11.89 6.07 -10.49
N SER A 64 -10.81 6.43 -9.79
CA SER A 64 -10.43 7.83 -9.57
C SER A 64 -9.74 8.49 -10.77
N SER A 65 -9.48 7.76 -11.86
CA SER A 65 -9.26 8.33 -13.20
C SER A 65 -10.54 8.49 -14.02
N ALA A 66 -11.71 8.13 -13.47
CA ALA A 66 -12.99 8.07 -14.17
C ALA A 66 -14.08 8.98 -13.54
N THR A 67 -13.72 10.16 -13.03
CA THR A 67 -14.69 11.23 -12.76
C THR A 67 -13.99 12.60 -12.84
N SER A 68 -13.98 13.29 -13.97
CA SER A 68 -15.11 14.14 -14.39
C SER A 68 -14.98 14.53 -15.87
N LEU A 69 -15.70 13.85 -16.76
CA LEU A 69 -16.14 14.37 -18.06
C LEU A 69 -17.46 13.67 -18.41
N ASP A 70 -18.55 14.12 -17.79
CA ASP A 70 -19.85 14.26 -18.45
C ASP A 70 -20.51 15.54 -17.90
#